data_AF-A0A5B8A520-F1
#
_entry.id   AF-A0A5B8A520-F1
#
_cell.length_a   1.000
_cell.length_b   1.000
_cell.length_c   1.000
_cell.angle_alpha   90.00
_cell.angle_beta   90.00
_cell.angle_gamma   90.00
#
_symmetry.space_group_name_H-M   'P 1'
#
loop_
_entity.id
_entity.type
_entity.pdbx_description
1 polymer ?
#
loop_
_entity_poly.entity_id
_entity_poly.type
_entity_poly.pdbx_seq_one_letter_code
_entity_poly.pdbx_strand_id
1 'polypeptide(L)'
;MKAFTLVRLGLALFLSSLAPLATAQKAAPAPQGYWTVETNLTTRDYTLVRFYNAQDQLVYTERLDHFNLDLARKCPASRRASRRLTLVLQQVLRNPAASQVPTLVAQQFDLNRWVRPGYAAR
;
A
#
# COMPACT_ATOMS: atom_id res chain seq x y z
N MET A 1 66.42 -23.45 -8.01
CA MET A 1 65.51 -22.58 -7.22
C MET A 1 64.30 -22.12 -8.06
N LYS A 2 63.51 -23.05 -8.64
CA LYS A 2 62.36 -22.71 -9.52
C LYS A 2 61.01 -23.28 -9.04
N ALA A 3 60.99 -24.03 -7.93
CA ALA A 3 59.79 -24.71 -7.43
C ALA A 3 58.85 -23.80 -6.61
N PHE A 4 59.34 -22.66 -6.11
CA PHE A 4 58.57 -21.79 -5.20
C PHE A 4 57.51 -20.93 -5.89
N THR A 5 57.61 -20.72 -7.21
CA THR A 5 56.64 -19.91 -7.97
C THR A 5 55.36 -20.68 -8.27
N LEU A 6 55.42 -22.00 -8.48
CA LEU A 6 54.24 -22.82 -8.76
C LEU A 6 53.34 -22.99 -7.52
N VAL A 7 53.92 -23.06 -6.32
CA VAL A 7 53.17 -23.18 -5.06
C VAL A 7 52.36 -21.90 -4.77
N ARG A 8 52.92 -20.72 -5.08
CA ARG A 8 52.22 -19.44 -4.89
C ARG A 8 51.04 -19.27 -5.85
N LEU A 9 51.14 -19.80 -7.06
CA LEU A 9 50.04 -19.76 -8.04
C LEU A 9 48.89 -20.69 -7.65
N GLY A 10 49.21 -21.88 -7.11
CA GLY A 10 48.22 -22.84 -6.63
C GLY A 10 47.44 -22.33 -5.41
N LEU A 11 48.11 -21.63 -4.49
CA LEU A 11 47.46 -21.06 -3.31
C LEU A 11 46.49 -19.94 -3.68
N ALA A 12 46.83 -19.10 -4.66
CA ALA A 12 45.96 -18.03 -5.14
C ALA A 12 44.68 -18.57 -5.82
N LEU A 13 44.76 -19.70 -6.52
CA LEU A 13 43.61 -20.37 -7.14
C LEU A 13 42.68 -21.05 -6.11
N PHE A 14 43.24 -21.54 -4.99
CA PHE A 14 42.45 -22.18 -3.93
C PHE A 14 41.69 -21.18 -3.05
N LEU A 15 42.16 -19.93 -2.95
CA LEU A 15 41.48 -18.87 -2.19
C LEU A 15 40.25 -18.28 -2.91
N SER A 16 40.14 -18.44 -4.24
CA SER A 16 39.01 -17.92 -5.01
C SER A 16 37.77 -18.81 -4.97
N SER A 17 37.90 -20.08 -4.57
CA SER A 17 36.77 -21.03 -4.50
C SER A 17 35.96 -20.91 -3.20
N LEU A 18 36.45 -20.12 -2.23
CA LEU A 18 35.80 -19.87 -0.95
C LEU A 18 34.96 -18.57 -0.95
N ALA A 19 34.59 -18.04 -2.12
CA ALA A 19 33.65 -16.93 -2.19
C ALA A 19 32.33 -17.36 -1.52
N PRO A 20 31.96 -16.79 -0.36
CA PRO A 20 30.65 -17.05 0.21
C PRO A 20 29.61 -16.56 -0.78
N LEU A 21 28.60 -17.38 -1.07
CA LEU A 21 27.38 -16.90 -1.71
C LEU A 21 26.83 -15.77 -0.83
N ALA A 22 27.13 -14.53 -1.20
CA ALA A 22 26.50 -13.36 -0.64
C ALA A 22 25.01 -13.48 -0.99
N THR A 23 24.21 -13.89 -0.01
CA THR A 23 22.77 -13.82 -0.08
C THR A 23 22.39 -12.35 -0.09
N ALA A 24 22.34 -11.79 -1.30
CA ALA A 24 21.85 -10.45 -1.55
C ALA A 24 20.52 -10.28 -0.82
N GLN A 25 20.47 -9.22 -0.03
CA GLN A 25 19.40 -8.86 0.88
C GLN A 25 18.05 -9.15 0.25
N LYS A 26 17.21 -9.95 0.93
CA LYS A 26 15.81 -10.17 0.56
C LYS A 26 15.18 -8.79 0.43
N ALA A 27 14.97 -8.33 -0.80
CA ALA A 27 14.37 -7.04 -1.08
C ALA A 27 13.08 -6.97 -0.27
N ALA A 28 12.99 -5.98 0.63
CA ALA A 28 11.73 -5.68 1.29
C ALA A 28 10.68 -5.56 0.17
N PRO A 29 9.51 -6.21 0.28
CA PRO A 29 8.52 -6.15 -0.78
C PRO A 29 8.27 -4.67 -1.09
N ALA A 30 8.54 -4.28 -2.33
CA ALA A 30 8.40 -2.90 -2.77
C ALA A 30 6.99 -2.42 -2.37
N PRO A 31 6.85 -1.18 -1.86
CA PRO A 31 5.54 -0.64 -1.52
C PRO A 31 4.67 -0.74 -2.79
N GLN A 32 3.62 -1.56 -2.74
CA GLN A 32 2.80 -1.85 -3.92
C GLN A 32 2.02 -0.62 -4.41
N GLY A 33 1.99 0.43 -3.59
CA GLY A 33 1.32 1.70 -3.82
C GLY A 33 1.07 2.40 -2.49
N TYR A 34 0.31 3.48 -2.53
CA TYR A 34 -0.16 4.17 -1.33
C TYR A 34 -1.55 4.76 -1.55
N TRP A 35 -2.15 5.23 -0.46
CA TRP A 35 -3.46 5.87 -0.49
C TRP A 35 -3.39 7.21 0.22
N THR A 36 -4.19 8.17 -0.27
CA THR A 36 -4.40 9.46 0.39
C THR A 36 -5.88 9.66 0.69
N VAL A 37 -6.15 10.40 1.76
CA VAL A 37 -7.50 10.72 2.21
C VAL A 37 -7.56 12.22 2.43
N GLU A 38 -8.47 12.87 1.72
CA GLU A 38 -8.75 14.29 1.86
C GLU A 38 -10.18 14.47 2.37
N THR A 39 -10.38 15.38 3.30
CA THR A 39 -11.72 15.73 3.78
C THR A 39 -11.78 17.23 4.02
N ASN A 40 -12.97 17.83 3.88
CA ASN A 40 -13.16 19.22 4.26
C ASN A 40 -13.11 19.33 5.78
N LEU A 41 -12.13 20.08 6.31
CA LEU A 41 -11.94 20.22 7.76
C LEU A 41 -13.05 21.04 8.43
N THR A 42 -13.70 21.93 7.67
CA THR A 42 -14.75 22.84 8.13
C THR A 42 -16.10 22.15 8.18
N THR A 43 -16.55 21.58 7.05
CA THR A 43 -17.89 20.99 6.92
C THR A 43 -17.92 19.49 7.20
N ARG A 44 -16.80 18.78 6.97
CA ARG A 44 -16.66 17.32 7.16
C ARG A 44 -17.78 16.52 6.49
N ASP A 45 -18.27 17.03 5.37
CA ASP A 45 -19.42 16.53 4.61
C ASP A 45 -19.00 15.56 3.51
N TYR A 46 -17.71 15.42 3.22
CA TYR A 46 -17.21 14.42 2.29
C TYR A 46 -15.81 13.94 2.66
N THR A 47 -15.46 12.78 2.13
CA THR A 47 -14.10 12.24 2.13
C THR A 47 -13.73 11.81 0.72
N LEU A 48 -12.60 12.27 0.21
CA LEU A 48 -12.04 11.87 -1.07
C LEU A 48 -10.88 10.91 -0.82
N VAL A 49 -11.01 9.69 -1.32
CA VAL A 49 -9.98 8.65 -1.24
C VAL A 49 -9.31 8.52 -2.61
N ARG A 50 -7.98 8.49 -2.62
CA ARG A 50 -7.18 8.28 -3.83
C ARG A 50 -6.17 7.17 -3.62
N PHE A 51 -6.00 6.32 -4.63
CA PHE A 51 -5.00 5.26 -4.64
C PHE A 51 -3.98 5.49 -5.74
N TYR A 52 -2.72 5.29 -5.38
CA TYR A 52 -1.57 5.45 -6.26
C TYR A 52 -0.79 4.14 -6.30
N ASN A 53 -0.27 3.78 -7.46
CA ASN A 53 0.66 2.65 -7.59
C ASN A 53 2.08 3.04 -7.17
N ALA A 54 3.02 2.11 -7.29
CA ALA A 54 4.43 2.34 -6.95
C ALA A 54 5.14 3.38 -7.85
N GLN A 55 4.52 3.78 -8.96
CA GLN A 55 5.02 4.77 -9.92
C GLN A 55 4.33 6.13 -9.75
N ASP A 56 3.68 6.38 -8.61
CA ASP A 56 2.92 7.59 -8.32
C ASP A 56 1.74 7.86 -9.29
N GLN A 57 1.28 6.84 -10.02
CA GLN A 57 0.15 6.98 -10.92
C GLN A 57 -1.15 6.78 -10.16
N LEU A 58 -2.10 7.71 -10.33
CA LEU A 58 -3.44 7.57 -9.79
C LEU A 58 -4.15 6.39 -10.47
N VAL A 59 -4.47 5.37 -9.70
CA VAL A 59 -5.15 4.16 -10.20
C VAL A 59 -6.63 4.12 -9.82
N TYR A 60 -7.04 4.90 -8.81
CA TYR A 60 -8.43 4.97 -8.37
C TYR A 60 -8.72 6.24 -7.57
N THR A 61 -9.94 6.75 -7.70
CA THR A 61 -10.46 7.80 -6.84
C THR A 61 -11.94 7.57 -6.54
N GLU A 62 -12.34 7.81 -5.30
CA GLU A 62 -13.73 7.74 -4.89
C GLU A 62 -14.04 8.85 -3.88
N ARG A 63 -15.13 9.57 -4.13
CA ARG A 63 -15.70 10.55 -3.22
C ARG A 63 -16.81 9.89 -2.41
N LEU A 64 -16.66 9.90 -1.10
CA LEU A 64 -17.64 9.43 -0.14
C LEU A 64 -18.42 10.63 0.37
N ASP A 65 -19.62 10.83 -0.15
CA ASP A 65 -20.50 11.92 0.28
C ASP A 65 -21.13 11.62 1.65
N HIS A 66 -21.36 12.69 2.42
CA HIS A 66 -21.90 12.67 3.78
C HIS A 66 -21.13 11.77 4.77
N PHE A 67 -19.86 11.47 4.47
CA PHE A 67 -19.00 10.61 5.27
C PHE A 67 -17.64 11.27 5.52
N ASN A 68 -17.24 11.30 6.79
CA ASN A 68 -15.95 11.82 7.23
C ASN A 68 -15.07 10.68 7.76
N LEU A 69 -13.93 10.44 7.11
CA LEU A 69 -12.93 9.49 7.55
C LEU A 69 -11.80 10.21 8.29
N ASP A 70 -11.95 10.38 9.60
CA ASP A 70 -10.90 10.96 10.46
C ASP A 70 -9.86 9.89 10.83
N LEU A 71 -8.72 9.93 10.13
CA LEU A 71 -7.57 9.07 10.37
C LEU A 71 -6.52 9.67 11.32
N ALA A 72 -6.65 10.96 11.68
CA ALA A 72 -5.69 11.63 12.56
C ALA A 72 -5.78 11.15 14.01
N ARG A 73 -6.98 10.71 14.43
CA ARG A 73 -7.20 10.12 15.75
C ARG A 73 -6.48 8.79 15.86
N LYS A 74 -5.63 8.60 16.88
CA LYS A 74 -4.97 7.31 17.17
C LYS A 74 -5.91 6.36 17.93
N CYS A 75 -7.07 6.02 17.36
CA CYS A 75 -8.06 5.13 17.98
C CYS A 75 -8.20 3.79 17.25
N PRO A 76 -8.84 2.77 17.84
CA PRO A 76 -9.08 1.49 17.16
C PRO A 76 -9.90 1.62 15.87
N ALA A 77 -10.78 2.62 15.76
CA ALA A 77 -11.59 2.85 14.57
C ALA A 77 -10.75 3.32 13.37
N SER A 78 -9.85 4.29 13.56
CA SER A 78 -8.97 4.76 12.49
C SER A 78 -8.01 3.67 12.02
N ARG A 79 -7.45 2.87 12.95
CA ARG A 79 -6.61 1.71 12.57
C ARG A 79 -7.36 0.69 11.73
N ARG A 80 -8.64 0.45 12.03
CA ARG A 80 -9.49 -0.44 11.22
C ARG A 80 -9.76 0.17 9.84
N ALA A 81 -10.05 1.47 9.78
CA ALA A 81 -10.25 2.18 8.53
C ALA A 81 -8.99 2.14 7.64
N SER A 82 -7.82 2.45 8.17
CA SER A 82 -6.55 2.37 7.43
C SER A 82 -6.27 0.96 6.91
N ARG A 83 -6.53 -0.08 7.72
CA ARG A 83 -6.39 -1.48 7.26
C ARG A 83 -7.34 -1.80 6.11
N ARG A 84 -8.60 -1.35 6.18
CA ARG A 84 -9.57 -1.52 5.09
C ARG A 84 -9.10 -0.82 3.80
N LEU A 85 -8.62 0.42 3.91
CA LEU A 85 -8.06 1.15 2.77
C LEU A 85 -6.87 0.41 2.15
N THR A 86 -5.97 -0.14 2.98
CA THR A 86 -4.84 -0.94 2.49
C THR A 86 -5.28 -2.22 1.77
N LEU A 87 -6.31 -2.92 2.26
CA LEU A 87 -6.85 -4.10 1.60
C LEU A 87 -7.48 -3.74 0.25
N VAL A 88 -8.23 -2.66 0.21
CA VAL A 88 -8.83 -2.15 -1.02
C VAL A 88 -7.76 -1.77 -2.03
N LEU A 89 -6.72 -1.05 -1.61
CA LEU A 89 -5.58 -0.72 -2.46
C LEU A 89 -4.99 -2.00 -3.08
N GLN A 90 -4.77 -3.04 -2.28
CA GLN A 90 -4.27 -4.33 -2.80
C GLN A 90 -5.22 -4.95 -3.83
N GLN A 91 -6.53 -4.84 -3.63
CA GLN A 91 -7.52 -5.34 -4.60
C GLN A 91 -7.46 -4.57 -5.91
N VAL A 92 -7.41 -3.24 -5.86
CA VAL A 92 -7.32 -2.37 -7.05
C VAL A 92 -6.02 -2.61 -7.81
N LEU A 93 -4.90 -2.78 -7.11
CA LEU A 93 -3.60 -3.04 -7.73
C LEU A 93 -3.51 -4.44 -8.36
N ARG A 94 -4.18 -5.44 -7.79
CA ARG A 94 -4.22 -6.80 -8.34
C ARG A 94 -5.17 -6.93 -9.52
N ASN A 95 -6.28 -6.20 -9.49
CA ASN A 95 -7.28 -6.22 -10.53
C ASN A 95 -7.63 -4.79 -10.96
N PRO A 96 -6.97 -4.24 -12.00
CA PRO A 96 -7.23 -2.90 -12.47
C PRO A 96 -8.66 -2.72 -13.02
N ALA A 97 -9.39 -3.79 -13.36
CA ALA A 97 -10.81 -3.66 -13.72
C ALA A 97 -11.67 -3.23 -12.51
N ALA A 98 -11.22 -3.50 -11.29
CA ALA A 98 -11.92 -3.09 -10.07
C ALA A 98 -11.89 -1.56 -9.87
N SER A 99 -10.93 -0.84 -10.47
CA SER A 99 -10.90 0.63 -10.41
C SER A 99 -12.05 1.29 -11.17
N GLN A 100 -12.70 0.56 -12.07
CA GLN A 100 -13.86 1.05 -12.83
C GLN A 100 -15.16 1.04 -11.99
N VAL A 101 -15.15 0.43 -10.80
CA VAL A 101 -16.30 0.38 -9.90
C VAL A 101 -16.28 1.60 -8.97
N PRO A 102 -17.18 2.57 -9.12
CA PRO A 102 -17.13 3.84 -8.40
C PRO A 102 -17.56 3.77 -6.93
N THR A 103 -17.85 2.58 -6.39
CA THR A 103 -18.41 2.38 -5.03
C THR A 103 -17.61 1.40 -4.19
N LEU A 104 -16.37 1.09 -4.56
CA LEU A 104 -15.62 -0.01 -3.98
C LEU A 104 -15.23 0.29 -2.53
N VAL A 105 -14.79 1.51 -2.24
CA VAL A 105 -14.52 1.97 -0.88
C VAL A 105 -15.83 2.10 -0.10
N ALA A 106 -16.87 2.73 -0.65
CA ALA A 106 -18.16 2.86 0.03
C ALA A 106 -18.75 1.51 0.45
N GLN A 107 -18.63 0.47 -0.38
CA GLN A 107 -19.05 -0.89 -0.06
C GLN A 107 -18.26 -1.48 1.12
N GLN A 108 -16.94 -1.31 1.15
CA GLN A 108 -16.09 -1.84 2.23
C GLN A 108 -16.26 -1.11 3.57
N PHE A 109 -16.79 0.10 3.54
CA PHE A 109 -17.14 0.88 4.73
C PHE A 109 -18.61 0.71 5.14
N ASP A 110 -19.36 -0.17 4.47
CA ASP A 110 -20.80 -0.39 4.68
C ASP A 110 -21.60 0.93 4.63
N LEU A 111 -21.17 1.92 3.84
CA LEU A 111 -21.79 3.26 3.85
C LEU A 111 -23.27 3.21 3.42
N ASN A 112 -23.65 2.23 2.61
CA ASN A 112 -25.05 1.97 2.26
C ASN A 112 -25.94 1.67 3.49
N ARG A 113 -25.36 1.22 4.61
CA ARG A 113 -26.09 1.01 5.88
C ARG A 113 -26.24 2.30 6.70
N TRP A 114 -25.37 3.29 6.46
CA TRP A 114 -25.34 4.55 7.20
C TRP A 114 -26.07 5.70 6.49
N VAL A 115 -26.55 5.49 5.27
CA VAL A 115 -27.61 6.30 4.67
C VAL A 115 -28.93 5.95 5.37
N ARG A 116 -29.09 6.36 6.63
CA ARG A 116 -30.43 6.55 7.19
C ARG A 116 -30.99 7.78 6.49
N PRO A 117 -32.20 7.74 5.90
CA PRO A 117 -32.91 8.96 5.56
C PRO A 117 -33.24 9.68 6.87
N GLY A 118 -32.33 10.58 7.29
CA GLY A 118 -32.53 11.49 8.40
C GLY A 118 -33.50 12.63 8.09
N TYR A 119 -34.34 12.47 7.06
CA TYR A 119 -35.45 13.35 6.72
C TYR A 119 -36.77 12.61 6.94
N ALA A 120 -36.99 12.17 8.16
CA ALA A 120 -38.34 11.99 8.70
C ALA A 120 -38.40 12.79 10.00
N ALA A 121 -38.26 14.10 9.85
CA ALA A 121 -38.59 15.06 10.89
C ALA A 121 -40.07 15.42 10.75
N ARG A 122 -40.82 15.05 11.81
CA ARG A 122 -42.11 15.60 12.24
C ARG A 122 -43.36 15.24 11.43
#